data_AF-A0A925YB43-F1
#
_entry.id   AF-A0A925YB43-F1
#
_cell.length_a   1.000
_cell.length_b   1.000
_cell.length_c   1.000
_cell.angle_alpha   90.00
_cell.angle_beta   90.00
_cell.angle_gamma   90.00
#
_symmetry.space_group_name_H-M   'P 1'
#
loop_
_entity.id
_entity.type
_entity.pdbx_description
1 polymer ?
#
loop_
_entity_poly.entity_id
_entity_poly.type
_entity_poly.pdbx_seq_one_letter_code
_entity_poly.pdbx_strand_id
1 'polypeptide(L)'
;MMTQVTARNISIMEAASNEIIAEAEHATASACRVADLLLDIGTVLLVSGAHCGRITRNIERVSQRWGYNMELFITFTGIMVSIKNIANPSERVARFRHTGLHGVHFGVLTEISLLTWKVVEENLSIEQVEKRLAEIKKLPHHSRWQILLGIGTACACLCILAEGNWKNAGMAFIAAVCGMYARQEVLKMRFNP
;
A
#
# COMPACT_ATOMS: atom_id res chain seq x y z
N MET A 1 1.70 -15.76 61.37
CA MET A 1 2.74 -15.76 60.32
C MET A 1 2.22 -16.19 58.94
N MET A 2 1.31 -17.18 58.84
CA MET A 2 0.78 -17.64 57.54
C MET A 2 -0.03 -16.59 56.74
N THR A 3 -0.74 -15.67 57.38
CA THR A 3 -1.63 -14.71 56.69
C THR A 3 -0.90 -13.60 55.93
N GLN A 4 0.31 -13.20 56.36
CA GLN A 4 1.12 -12.19 55.64
C GLN A 4 1.79 -12.75 54.38
N VAL A 5 2.10 -14.04 54.34
CA VAL A 5 2.73 -14.69 53.18
C VAL A 5 1.73 -14.79 52.02
N THR A 6 0.46 -15.11 52.32
CA THR A 6 -0.60 -15.19 51.31
C THR A 6 -0.89 -13.83 50.66
N ALA A 7 -0.97 -12.74 51.45
CA ALA A 7 -1.18 -11.39 50.92
C ALA A 7 -0.01 -10.91 50.05
N ARG A 8 1.23 -11.26 50.41
CA ARG A 8 2.43 -10.94 49.63
C ARG A 8 2.48 -11.71 48.31
N ASN A 9 2.07 -12.98 48.29
CA ASN A 9 1.98 -13.77 47.05
C ASN A 9 0.89 -13.25 46.10
N ILE A 10 -0.26 -12.81 46.61
CA ILE A 10 -1.33 -12.23 45.80
C ILE A 10 -0.88 -10.91 45.15
N SER A 11 -0.21 -10.03 45.91
CA SER A 11 0.33 -8.77 45.39
C SER A 11 1.41 -8.97 44.31
N ILE A 12 2.27 -9.98 44.44
CA ILE A 12 3.28 -10.31 43.41
C ILE A 12 2.60 -10.87 42.15
N MET A 13 1.54 -11.67 42.30
CA MET A 13 0.80 -12.25 41.18
C MET A 13 -0.01 -11.17 40.42
N GLU A 14 -0.54 -10.17 41.13
CA GLU A 14 -1.28 -9.05 40.54
C GLU A 14 -0.35 -8.04 39.86
N ALA A 15 0.84 -7.79 40.41
CA ALA A 15 1.88 -7.00 39.76
C ALA A 15 2.38 -7.68 38.46
N ALA A 16 2.66 -8.99 38.51
CA ALA A 16 3.04 -9.76 37.32
C ALA A 16 1.91 -9.81 36.27
N SER A 17 0.65 -9.92 36.69
CA SER A 17 -0.50 -9.84 35.79
C SER A 17 -0.62 -8.46 35.14
N ASN A 18 -0.39 -7.37 35.89
CA ASN A 18 -0.43 -6.01 35.35
C ASN A 18 0.74 -5.72 34.41
N GLU A 19 1.94 -6.23 34.70
CA GLU A 19 3.10 -6.14 33.79
C GLU A 19 2.84 -6.91 32.48
N ILE A 20 2.26 -8.12 32.56
CA ILE A 20 1.87 -8.90 31.37
C ILE A 20 0.78 -8.19 30.56
N ILE A 21 -0.21 -7.58 31.22
CA ILE A 21 -1.27 -6.82 30.54
C ILE A 21 -0.69 -5.57 29.87
N ALA A 22 0.19 -4.83 30.55
CA ALA A 22 0.83 -3.64 29.99
C ALA A 22 1.75 -3.98 28.80
N GLU A 23 2.51 -5.07 28.88
CA GLU A 23 3.38 -5.53 27.79
C GLU A 23 2.56 -6.04 26.59
N ALA A 24 1.45 -6.75 26.83
CA ALA A 24 0.51 -7.15 25.79
C ALA A 24 -0.22 -5.96 25.15
N GLU A 25 -0.59 -4.94 25.93
CA GLU A 25 -1.22 -3.72 25.44
C GLU A 25 -0.25 -2.88 24.58
N HIS A 26 1.00 -2.72 25.02
CA HIS A 26 2.05 -2.06 24.24
C HIS A 26 2.40 -2.81 22.95
N ALA A 27 2.48 -4.15 22.98
CA ALA A 27 2.74 -4.96 21.79
C ALA A 27 1.57 -4.90 20.80
N THR A 28 0.34 -4.94 21.30
CA THR A 28 -0.88 -4.81 20.47
C THR A 28 -1.01 -3.41 19.85
N ALA A 29 -0.63 -2.36 20.58
CA ALA A 29 -0.60 -0.98 20.05
C ALA A 29 0.42 -0.82 18.92
N SER A 30 1.61 -1.43 19.06
CA SER A 30 2.62 -1.47 18.01
C SER A 30 2.14 -2.24 16.77
N ALA A 31 1.52 -3.41 16.97
CA ALA A 31 0.96 -4.22 15.88
C ALA A 31 -0.18 -3.50 15.14
N CYS A 32 -1.04 -2.76 15.85
CA CYS A 32 -2.08 -1.93 15.25
C CYS A 32 -1.47 -0.82 14.38
N ARG A 33 -0.44 -0.12 14.86
CA ARG A 33 0.25 0.93 14.10
C ARG A 33 0.85 0.39 12.81
N VAL A 34 1.50 -0.77 12.87
CA VAL A 34 2.04 -1.45 11.68
C VAL A 34 0.91 -1.81 10.71
N ALA A 35 -0.19 -2.37 11.20
CA ALA A 35 -1.36 -2.71 10.37
C ALA A 35 -1.94 -1.50 9.65
N ASP A 36 -2.08 -0.38 10.36
CA ASP A 36 -2.60 0.86 9.78
C ASP A 36 -1.66 1.44 8.72
N LEU A 37 -0.34 1.35 8.92
CA LEU A 37 0.65 1.77 7.94
C LEU A 37 0.64 0.88 6.69
N LEU A 38 0.60 -0.45 6.85
CA LEU A 38 0.50 -1.37 5.71
C LEU A 38 -0.79 -1.17 4.92
N LEU A 39 -1.91 -0.92 5.62
CA LEU A 39 -3.17 -0.55 4.99
C LEU A 39 -3.09 0.77 4.23
N ASP A 40 -2.38 1.75 4.77
CA ASP A 40 -2.21 3.04 4.11
C ASP A 40 -1.38 2.90 2.82
N ILE A 41 -0.26 2.16 2.89
CA ILE A 41 0.55 1.81 1.71
C ILE A 41 -0.30 1.09 0.67
N GLY A 42 -1.04 0.05 1.09
CA GLY A 42 -1.89 -0.72 0.19
C GLY A 42 -2.99 0.12 -0.44
N THR A 43 -3.63 0.97 0.36
CA THR A 43 -4.69 1.87 -0.11
C THR A 43 -4.16 2.80 -1.19
N VAL A 44 -3.01 3.44 -0.95
CA VAL A 44 -2.42 4.34 -1.95
C VAL A 44 -2.01 3.57 -3.20
N LEU A 45 -1.44 2.36 -3.08
CA LEU A 45 -1.10 1.52 -4.23
C LEU A 45 -2.34 1.14 -5.05
N LEU A 46 -3.41 0.69 -4.40
CA LEU A 46 -4.67 0.31 -5.05
C LEU A 46 -5.31 1.50 -5.78
N VAL A 47 -5.40 2.62 -5.08
CA VAL A 47 -5.92 3.88 -5.60
C VAL A 47 -5.07 4.39 -6.78
N SER A 48 -3.76 4.18 -6.73
CA SER A 48 -2.84 4.56 -7.82
C SER A 48 -2.89 3.60 -9.02
N GLY A 49 -3.71 2.55 -8.98
CA GLY A 49 -3.90 1.59 -10.08
C GLY A 49 -2.93 0.40 -10.07
N ALA A 50 -2.35 0.04 -8.92
CA ALA A 50 -1.52 -1.14 -8.80
C ALA A 50 -2.32 -2.44 -9.00
N HIS A 51 -1.73 -3.42 -9.66
CA HIS A 51 -2.27 -4.78 -9.71
C HIS A 51 -2.21 -5.44 -8.32
N CYS A 52 -3.23 -6.24 -7.96
CA CYS A 52 -3.34 -6.93 -6.68
C CYS A 52 -2.05 -7.70 -6.30
N GLY A 53 -1.50 -8.47 -7.23
CA GLY A 53 -0.25 -9.21 -6.99
C GLY A 53 0.98 -8.32 -6.73
N ARG A 54 1.00 -7.08 -7.25
CA ARG A 54 2.03 -6.11 -6.87
C ARG A 54 1.79 -5.59 -5.46
N ILE A 55 0.57 -5.25 -5.11
CA ILE A 55 0.22 -4.77 -3.76
C ILE A 55 0.64 -5.80 -2.71
N THR A 56 0.22 -7.05 -2.88
CA THR A 56 0.57 -8.15 -1.95
C THR A 56 2.07 -8.27 -1.78
N ARG A 57 2.84 -8.36 -2.88
CA ARG A 57 4.29 -8.51 -2.81
C ARG A 57 5.01 -7.32 -2.16
N ASN A 58 4.54 -6.09 -2.41
CA ASN A 58 5.15 -4.89 -1.82
C ASN A 58 4.91 -4.83 -0.31
N ILE A 59 3.69 -5.15 0.14
CA ILE A 59 3.33 -5.12 1.56
C ILE A 59 3.96 -6.30 2.31
N GLU A 60 3.96 -7.48 1.71
CA GLU A 60 4.60 -8.68 2.27
C GLU A 60 6.09 -8.45 2.52
N ARG A 61 6.77 -7.82 1.57
CA ARG A 61 8.19 -7.45 1.70
C ARG A 61 8.43 -6.57 2.94
N VAL A 62 7.56 -5.59 3.16
CA VAL A 62 7.67 -4.67 4.31
C VAL A 62 7.33 -5.38 5.62
N SER A 63 6.25 -6.18 5.65
CA SER A 63 5.84 -6.89 6.87
C SER A 63 6.85 -7.94 7.32
N GLN A 64 7.43 -8.70 6.38
CA GLN A 64 8.45 -9.69 6.65
C GLN A 64 9.69 -9.04 7.26
N ARG A 65 10.07 -7.83 6.81
CA ARG A 65 11.21 -7.12 7.39
C ARG A 65 10.98 -6.72 8.84
N TRP A 66 9.75 -6.38 9.20
CA TRP A 66 9.35 -6.05 10.57
C TRP A 66 8.99 -7.27 11.43
N GLY A 67 9.16 -8.49 10.92
CA GLY A 67 8.94 -9.72 11.69
C GLY A 67 7.46 -10.09 11.86
N TYR A 68 6.60 -9.63 10.94
CA TYR A 68 5.18 -9.95 10.95
C TYR A 68 4.79 -10.79 9.74
N ASN A 69 4.00 -11.85 9.99
CA ASN A 69 3.32 -12.59 8.94
C ASN A 69 2.00 -11.89 8.63
N MET A 70 1.74 -11.58 7.36
CA MET A 70 0.56 -10.83 6.96
C MET A 70 -0.23 -11.56 5.88
N GLU A 71 -1.55 -11.52 6.01
CA GLU A 71 -2.51 -11.95 5.00
C GLU A 71 -3.29 -10.74 4.51
N LEU A 72 -3.48 -10.66 3.20
CA LEU A 72 -4.05 -9.48 2.56
C LEU A 72 -5.19 -9.86 1.64
N PHE A 73 -6.32 -9.17 1.81
CA PHE A 73 -7.51 -9.34 0.99
C PHE A 73 -7.87 -8.03 0.28
N ILE A 74 -7.89 -8.06 -1.04
CA ILE A 74 -8.14 -6.88 -1.90
C ILE A 74 -9.51 -7.03 -2.54
N THR A 75 -10.34 -6.01 -2.37
CA THR A 75 -11.64 -5.87 -3.04
C THR A 75 -11.62 -4.60 -3.90
N PHE A 76 -12.58 -4.48 -4.81
CA PHE A 76 -12.76 -3.27 -5.62
C PHE A 76 -13.12 -2.01 -4.80
N THR A 77 -13.61 -2.20 -3.57
CA THR A 77 -14.01 -1.12 -2.64
C THR A 77 -13.00 -0.87 -1.51
N GLY A 78 -12.00 -1.73 -1.32
CA GLY A 78 -11.18 -1.64 -0.13
C GLY A 78 -10.14 -2.73 0.01
N ILE A 79 -9.33 -2.61 1.05
CA ILE A 79 -8.27 -3.55 1.41
C ILE A 79 -8.42 -3.95 2.86
N MET A 80 -8.26 -5.24 3.14
CA MET A 80 -8.11 -5.79 4.48
C MET A 80 -6.69 -6.34 4.65
N VAL A 81 -6.08 -6.03 5.79
CA VAL A 81 -4.79 -6.58 6.20
C VAL A 81 -4.98 -7.26 7.54
N SER A 82 -4.50 -8.50 7.64
CA SER A 82 -4.43 -9.29 8.87
C SER A 82 -2.96 -9.53 9.17
N ILE A 83 -2.51 -9.14 10.36
CA ILE A 83 -1.13 -9.27 10.80
C ILE A 83 -1.06 -10.21 11.99
N LYS A 84 -0.08 -11.11 11.96
CA LYS A 84 0.29 -12.02 13.04
C LYS A 84 1.75 -11.82 13.40
N ASN A 85 2.02 -11.55 14.68
CA ASN A 85 3.39 -11.50 15.18
C ASN A 85 4.03 -12.90 15.15
N ILE A 86 5.26 -13.00 14.64
CA ILE A 86 5.99 -14.29 14.56
C ILE A 86 6.41 -14.77 15.97
N ALA A 87 6.70 -13.84 16.90
CA ALA A 87 7.12 -14.16 18.26
C ALA A 87 5.94 -14.52 19.18
N ASN A 88 4.81 -13.82 19.05
CA ASN A 88 3.61 -14.01 19.89
C ASN A 88 2.37 -14.34 19.03
N PRO A 89 1.99 -15.61 18.88
CA PRO A 89 0.86 -16.02 18.02
C PRO A 89 -0.52 -15.50 18.43
N SER A 90 -0.66 -15.00 19.67
CA SER A 90 -1.84 -14.39 20.28
C SER A 90 -2.08 -12.94 19.84
N GLU A 91 -1.04 -12.24 19.38
CA GLU A 91 -1.15 -10.89 18.82
C GLU A 91 -1.56 -10.98 17.35
N ARG A 92 -2.88 -10.96 17.11
CA ARG A 92 -3.47 -10.87 15.78
C ARG A 92 -4.29 -9.61 15.65
N VAL A 93 -4.00 -8.84 14.60
CA VAL A 93 -4.73 -7.63 14.30
C VAL A 93 -5.21 -7.69 12.86
N ALA A 94 -6.53 -7.64 12.68
CA ALA A 94 -7.15 -7.45 11.38
C ALA A 94 -7.76 -6.07 11.30
N ARG A 95 -7.52 -5.38 10.18
CA ARG A 95 -8.04 -4.05 9.89
C ARG A 95 -8.49 -3.99 8.44
N PHE A 96 -9.54 -3.21 8.20
CA PHE A 96 -10.07 -2.96 6.87
C PHE A 96 -10.11 -1.46 6.61
N ARG A 97 -9.77 -1.06 5.40
CA ARG A 97 -9.88 0.32 4.94
C ARG A 97 -10.64 0.36 3.62
N HIS A 98 -11.69 1.18 3.60
CA HIS A 98 -12.39 1.50 2.37
C HIS A 98 -11.54 2.47 1.54
N THR A 99 -11.44 2.21 0.24
CA THR A 99 -10.66 3.05 -0.68
C THR A 99 -11.60 3.86 -1.56
N GLY A 100 -11.47 5.18 -1.50
CA GLY A 100 -12.23 6.06 -2.40
C GLY A 100 -11.74 5.96 -3.86
N LEU A 101 -12.58 6.37 -4.80
CA LEU A 101 -12.21 6.51 -6.21
C LEU A 101 -11.15 7.60 -6.38
N HIS A 102 -9.91 7.21 -6.69
CA HIS A 102 -8.93 8.15 -7.24
C HIS A 102 -8.31 7.60 -8.52
N GLY A 103 -7.79 8.53 -9.32
CA GLY A 103 -7.23 8.23 -10.63
C GLY A 103 -5.84 7.59 -10.54
N VAL A 104 -5.50 6.83 -11.57
CA VAL A 104 -4.19 6.17 -11.72
C VAL A 104 -3.06 7.20 -11.63
N HIS A 105 -2.12 6.98 -10.72
CA HIS A 105 -0.94 7.83 -10.52
C HIS A 105 0.35 7.00 -10.54
N PHE A 106 0.96 6.87 -11.73
CA PHE A 106 2.15 6.04 -11.91
C PHE A 106 3.40 6.51 -11.14
N GLY A 107 3.57 7.83 -10.93
CA GLY A 107 4.64 8.37 -10.09
C GLY A 107 4.58 7.87 -8.64
N VAL A 108 3.46 8.12 -7.96
CA VAL A 108 3.17 7.60 -6.61
C VAL A 108 3.33 6.08 -6.54
N LEU A 109 2.77 5.35 -7.51
CA LEU A 109 2.91 3.89 -7.59
C LEU A 109 4.38 3.44 -7.60
N THR A 110 5.19 4.07 -8.43
CA THR A 110 6.61 3.74 -8.58
C THR A 110 7.39 4.09 -7.31
N GLU A 111 7.19 5.29 -6.76
CA GLU A 111 7.87 5.74 -5.56
C GLU A 111 7.55 4.87 -4.34
N ILE A 112 6.30 4.44 -4.16
CA ILE A 112 5.94 3.51 -3.09
C ILE A 112 6.62 2.16 -3.30
N SER A 113 6.65 1.66 -4.54
CA SER A 113 7.30 0.39 -4.81
C SER A 113 8.80 0.44 -4.51
N LEU A 114 9.47 1.54 -4.86
CA LEU A 114 10.87 1.79 -4.49
C LEU A 114 11.04 1.96 -2.98
N LEU A 115 10.11 2.63 -2.29
CA LEU A 115 10.13 2.75 -0.84
C LEU A 115 10.13 1.38 -0.16
N THR A 116 9.34 0.41 -0.64
CA THR A 116 9.33 -0.94 -0.07
C THR A 116 10.67 -1.68 -0.20
N TRP A 117 11.45 -1.40 -1.25
CA TRP A 117 12.80 -1.94 -1.41
C TRP A 117 13.76 -1.26 -0.44
N LYS A 118 13.70 0.07 -0.32
CA LYS A 118 14.51 0.83 0.65
C LYS A 118 14.25 0.39 2.10
N VAL A 119 13.02 -0.02 2.44
CA VAL A 119 12.73 -0.58 3.77
C VAL A 119 13.57 -1.84 4.05
N VAL A 120 13.73 -2.71 3.06
CA VAL A 120 14.51 -3.94 3.20
C VAL A 120 16.00 -3.67 3.22
N GLU A 121 16.48 -2.76 2.36
CA GLU A 121 17.90 -2.46 2.21
C GLU A 121 18.45 -1.59 3.35
N GLU A 122 17.74 -0.52 3.73
CA GLU A 122 18.21 0.49 4.68
C GLU A 122 17.69 0.27 6.11
N ASN A 123 16.85 -0.75 6.36
CA ASN A 123 16.24 -1.02 7.66
C ASN A 123 15.47 0.18 8.24
N LEU A 124 14.59 0.75 7.41
CA LEU A 124 13.83 1.92 7.80
C LEU A 124 12.89 1.62 8.97
N SER A 125 12.86 2.54 9.92
CA SER A 125 11.89 2.50 11.01
C SER A 125 10.48 2.85 10.51
N ILE A 126 9.46 2.43 11.26
CA ILE A 126 8.04 2.70 10.96
C ILE A 126 7.80 4.20 10.75
N GLU A 127 8.40 5.05 11.60
CA GLU A 127 8.29 6.52 11.52
C GLU A 127 8.89 7.10 10.23
N GLN A 128 10.03 6.57 9.79
CA GLN A 128 10.66 7.02 8.54
C GLN A 128 9.79 6.68 7.33
N VAL A 129 9.16 5.51 7.35
CA VAL A 129 8.24 5.06 6.29
C VAL A 129 6.97 5.92 6.28
N GLU A 130 6.38 6.21 7.44
CA GLU A 130 5.24 7.12 7.56
C GLU A 130 5.54 8.49 6.97
N LYS A 131 6.72 9.07 7.30
CA LYS A 131 7.13 10.38 6.78
C LYS A 131 7.33 10.36 5.27
N ARG A 132 8.07 9.37 4.74
CA ARG A 132 8.28 9.24 3.29
C ARG A 132 6.97 8.98 2.55
N LEU A 133 6.06 8.18 3.12
CA LEU A 133 4.74 7.94 2.53
C LEU A 133 3.92 9.24 2.45
N ALA A 134 3.97 10.08 3.49
CA ALA A 134 3.30 11.38 3.50
C ALA A 134 3.89 12.36 2.46
N GLU A 135 5.20 12.29 2.20
CA GLU A 135 5.85 13.04 1.13
C GLU A 135 5.40 12.52 -0.25
N ILE A 136 5.35 11.19 -0.43
CA ILE A 136 4.97 10.57 -1.70
C ILE A 136 3.53 10.90 -2.09
N LYS A 137 2.61 10.94 -1.11
CA LYS A 137 1.21 11.34 -1.31
C LYS A 137 1.05 12.75 -1.89
N LYS A 138 2.06 13.61 -1.78
CA LYS A 138 2.04 15.00 -2.29
C LYS A 138 2.65 15.14 -3.69
N LEU A 139 3.07 14.05 -4.34
CA LEU A 139 3.65 14.15 -5.67
C LEU A 139 2.66 14.78 -6.67
N PRO A 140 3.13 15.68 -7.55
CA PRO A 140 2.29 16.29 -8.56
C PRO A 140 1.91 15.27 -9.64
N HIS A 141 0.69 15.41 -10.16
CA HIS A 141 0.23 14.63 -11.31
C HIS A 141 1.07 14.91 -12.56
N HIS A 142 1.38 13.87 -13.33
CA HIS A 142 2.07 14.00 -14.62
C HIS A 142 1.26 14.88 -15.59
N SER A 143 1.97 15.64 -16.43
CA SER A 143 1.32 16.49 -17.40
C SER A 143 0.51 15.67 -18.40
N ARG A 144 -0.71 16.12 -18.70
CA ARG A 144 -1.63 15.41 -19.61
C ARG A 144 -1.01 15.15 -20.98
N TRP A 145 -0.22 16.10 -21.47
CA TRP A 145 0.46 16.02 -22.76
C TRP A 145 1.49 14.89 -22.83
N GLN A 146 2.25 14.66 -21.76
CA GLN A 146 3.20 13.53 -21.70
C GLN A 146 2.49 12.18 -21.80
N ILE A 147 1.33 12.04 -21.15
CA ILE A 147 0.53 10.81 -21.21
C ILE A 147 0.00 10.57 -22.63
N LEU A 148 -0.56 11.62 -23.27
CA LEU A 148 -1.11 11.51 -24.63
C LEU A 148 -0.02 11.14 -25.64
N LEU A 149 1.11 11.84 -25.62
CA LEU A 149 2.23 11.56 -26.52
C LEU A 149 2.82 10.17 -26.26
N GLY A 150 3.01 9.79 -24.99
CA GLY A 150 3.54 8.48 -24.63
C GLY A 150 2.68 7.33 -25.17
N ILE A 151 1.36 7.39 -24.97
CA ILE A 151 0.43 6.37 -25.46
C ILE A 151 0.41 6.33 -27.00
N GLY A 152 0.36 7.49 -27.65
CA GLY A 152 0.42 7.57 -29.11
C GLY A 152 1.69 6.91 -29.66
N THR A 153 2.86 7.25 -29.10
CA THR A 153 4.14 6.66 -29.53
C THR A 153 4.23 5.17 -29.27
N ALA A 154 3.69 4.68 -28.15
CA ALA A 154 3.68 3.25 -27.83
C ALA A 154 2.83 2.46 -28.84
N CYS A 155 1.64 2.96 -29.19
CA CYS A 155 0.79 2.35 -30.21
C CYS A 155 1.43 2.36 -31.60
N ALA A 156 2.05 3.48 -32.00
CA ALA A 156 2.78 3.58 -33.27
C ALA A 156 3.95 2.59 -33.34
N CYS A 157 4.74 2.49 -32.26
CA CYS A 157 5.86 1.56 -32.16
C CYS A 157 5.39 0.10 -32.24
N LEU A 158 4.31 -0.25 -31.53
CA LEU A 158 3.73 -1.59 -31.58
C LEU A 158 3.25 -1.96 -33.00
N CYS A 159 2.65 -1.02 -33.73
CA CYS A 159 2.27 -1.24 -35.13
C CYS A 159 3.48 -1.54 -36.03
N ILE A 160 4.61 -0.87 -35.82
CA ILE A 160 5.84 -1.15 -36.57
C ILE A 160 6.43 -2.52 -36.18
N LEU A 161 6.42 -2.84 -34.89
CA LEU A 161 6.91 -4.13 -34.38
C LEU A 161 6.09 -5.32 -34.90
N ALA A 162 4.79 -5.12 -35.11
CA ALA A 162 3.89 -6.08 -35.74
C ALA A 162 4.01 -6.12 -37.29
N GLU A 163 5.16 -5.72 -37.83
CA GLU A 163 5.48 -5.67 -39.27
C GLU A 163 4.57 -4.72 -40.08
N GLY A 164 4.01 -3.69 -39.43
CA GLY A 164 3.17 -2.70 -40.08
C GLY A 164 3.94 -1.56 -40.77
N ASN A 165 3.28 -0.91 -41.73
CA ASN A 165 3.84 0.22 -42.48
C ASN A 165 3.83 1.53 -41.67
N TRP A 166 4.73 2.46 -42.00
CA TRP A 166 4.79 3.81 -41.40
C TRP A 166 3.47 4.61 -41.50
N LYS A 167 2.71 4.41 -42.59
CA LYS A 167 1.37 5.01 -42.74
C LYS A 167 0.38 4.49 -41.70
N ASN A 168 0.42 3.18 -41.43
CA ASN A 168 -0.45 2.54 -40.42
C ASN A 168 -0.04 2.99 -39.01
N ALA A 169 1.26 3.12 -38.74
CA ALA A 169 1.77 3.65 -37.49
C ALA A 169 1.31 5.10 -37.23
N GLY A 170 1.32 5.95 -38.27
CA GLY A 170 0.80 7.32 -38.19
C GLY A 170 -0.71 7.38 -37.89
N MET A 171 -1.51 6.52 -38.53
CA MET A 171 -2.95 6.43 -38.22
C MET A 171 -3.19 5.91 -36.79
N ALA A 172 -2.45 4.89 -36.36
CA ALA A 172 -2.55 4.35 -35.01
C ALA A 172 -2.18 5.39 -33.94
N PHE A 173 -1.16 6.22 -34.19
CA PHE A 173 -0.78 7.32 -33.32
C PHE A 173 -1.94 8.30 -33.12
N ILE A 174 -2.52 8.80 -34.22
CA ILE A 174 -3.61 9.79 -34.18
C ILE A 174 -4.84 9.20 -33.49
N ALA A 175 -5.22 7.97 -33.86
CA ALA A 175 -6.36 7.27 -33.24
C ALA A 175 -6.17 7.10 -31.72
N ALA A 176 -4.97 6.70 -31.28
CA ALA A 176 -4.67 6.52 -29.86
C ALA A 176 -4.70 7.84 -29.08
N VAL A 177 -4.14 8.93 -29.64
CA VAL A 177 -4.17 10.26 -29.02
C VAL A 177 -5.62 10.78 -28.91
N CYS A 178 -6.40 10.71 -29.99
CA CYS A 178 -7.80 11.12 -30.00
C CYS A 178 -8.65 10.30 -29.01
N GLY A 179 -8.47 8.97 -28.99
CA GLY A 179 -9.19 8.08 -28.09
C GLY A 179 -8.85 8.36 -26.62
N MET A 180 -7.57 8.56 -26.30
CA MET A 180 -7.15 8.88 -24.93
C MET A 180 -7.62 10.27 -24.50
N TYR A 181 -7.62 11.25 -25.41
CA TYR A 181 -8.16 12.59 -25.15
C TYR A 181 -9.65 12.52 -24.81
N ALA A 182 -10.45 11.82 -25.63
CA ALA A 182 -11.87 11.63 -25.38
C ALA A 182 -12.12 10.95 -24.02
N ARG A 183 -11.37 9.88 -23.70
CA ARG A 183 -11.45 9.21 -22.40
C ARG A 183 -11.16 10.16 -21.24
N GLN A 184 -10.16 11.03 -21.35
CA GLN A 184 -9.84 12.00 -20.30
C GLN A 184 -10.96 13.01 -20.08
N GLU A 185 -11.59 13.51 -21.15
CA GLU A 185 -12.73 14.43 -21.01
C GLU A 185 -13.94 13.73 -20.37
N VAL A 186 -14.23 12.48 -20.73
CA VAL A 186 -15.29 11.68 -20.08
C VAL A 186 -15.02 11.47 -18.59
N LEU A 187 -13.77 11.19 -18.21
CA LEU A 187 -13.41 11.02 -16.79
C LEU A 187 -13.59 12.31 -15.97
N LYS A 188 -13.43 13.49 -16.58
CA LYS A 188 -13.72 14.77 -15.92
C LYS A 188 -15.20 14.99 -15.68
N MET A 189 -16.06 14.44 -16.53
CA MET A 189 -17.51 14.60 -16.43
C MET A 189 -18.12 13.88 -15.21
N ARG A 190 -17.34 13.09 -14.45
CA ARG A 190 -17.73 12.51 -13.15
C ARG A 190 -19.14 11.87 -13.17
N PHE A 191 -19.41 11.04 -14.18
CA PHE A 191 -20.74 10.47 -14.43
C PHE A 191 -21.30 9.56 -13.31
N ASN A 192 -20.52 9.25 -12.26
CA ASN A 192 -21.02 8.60 -11.05
C ASN A 192 -20.07 8.95 -9.87
N PRO A 193 -20.48 9.80 -8.91
CA PRO A 193 -19.71 10.11 -7.71
C PRO A 193 -19.59 8.92 -6.75
#